data_AF-A0A1G2FGF2-F1
#
_entry.id   AF-A0A1G2FGF2-F1
#
_cell.length_a   1.000
_cell.length_b   1.000
_cell.length_c   1.000
_cell.angle_alpha   90.00
_cell.angle_beta   90.00
_cell.angle_gamma   90.00
#
_symmetry.space_group_name_H-M   'P 1'
#
loop_
_entity.id
_entity.type
_entity.pdbx_description
1 polymer ?
#
loop_
_entity_poly.entity_id
_entity_poly.type
_entity_poly.pdbx_seq_one_letter_code
_entity_poly.pdbx_strand_id
1 'polypeptide(L)'
;MSIDKEHIQKEEEQWRKIIAVGNQDAGMVLIYDQKLCAFAHEIGAALEKKITFDYIFAASRLIERINVLLSKLPKEKFETVVGIFLNIKQRLKEEVIQGKTAQRKKALNSFPEEIHQASHKLCDELEKRFCK
;
A
#
# COMPACT_ATOMS: atom_id res chain seq x y z
N MET A 1 3.93 -5.71 16.84
CA MET A 1 2.82 -4.75 16.73
C MET A 1 1.55 -5.40 17.27
N SER A 2 0.90 -4.89 18.33
CA SER A 2 -0.46 -5.34 18.68
C SER A 2 -1.41 -4.60 17.75
N ILE A 3 -2.02 -5.29 16.80
CA ILE A 3 -3.03 -4.67 15.96
C ILE A 3 -4.26 -4.42 16.84
N ASP A 4 -4.69 -3.17 16.91
CA ASP A 4 -5.88 -2.80 17.66
C ASP A 4 -7.10 -3.46 17.01
N LYS A 5 -7.87 -4.22 17.79
CA LYS A 5 -9.08 -4.89 17.30
C LYS A 5 -10.08 -3.87 16.75
N GLU A 6 -10.14 -2.68 17.35
CA GLU A 6 -11.00 -1.60 16.88
C GLU A 6 -10.57 -1.08 15.50
N HIS A 7 -9.27 -1.00 15.25
CA HIS A 7 -8.72 -0.57 13.96
C HIS A 7 -9.07 -1.55 12.85
N ILE A 8 -8.86 -2.86 13.07
CA ILE A 8 -9.23 -3.90 12.08
C ILE A 8 -10.73 -3.85 11.76
N GLN A 9 -11.58 -3.75 12.78
CA GLN A 9 -13.02 -3.70 12.57
C GLN A 9 -13.46 -2.48 11.75
N LYS A 10 -12.81 -1.33 11.95
CA LYS A 10 -13.08 -0.12 11.16
C LYS A 10 -12.66 -0.28 9.70
N GLU A 11 -11.49 -0.88 9.45
CA GLU A 11 -11.04 -1.19 8.09
C GLU A 11 -12.02 -2.14 7.37
N GLU A 12 -12.38 -3.25 8.03
CA GLU A 12 -13.33 -4.23 7.48
C GLU A 12 -14.70 -3.60 7.18
N GLU A 13 -15.20 -2.74 8.06
CA GLU A 13 -16.48 -2.05 7.84
C GLU A 13 -16.39 -1.04 6.68
N GLN A 14 -15.29 -0.31 6.56
CA GLN A 14 -15.06 0.59 5.42
C GLN A 14 -15.03 -0.19 4.09
N TRP A 15 -14.35 -1.33 4.06
CA TRP A 15 -14.31 -2.20 2.88
C TRP A 15 -15.68 -2.75 2.53
N ARG A 16 -16.46 -3.18 3.53
CA ARG A 16 -17.84 -3.64 3.33
C ARG A 16 -18.70 -2.56 2.67
N LYS A 17 -18.62 -1.32 3.13
CA LYS A 17 -19.35 -0.20 2.52
C LYS A 17 -18.95 0.00 1.06
N ILE A 18 -17.65 0.07 0.77
CA ILE A 18 -17.13 0.25 -0.60
C ILE A 18 -17.60 -0.87 -1.52
N ILE A 19 -17.57 -2.12 -1.07
CA ILE A 19 -18.02 -3.29 -1.83
C ILE A 19 -19.55 -3.26 -2.05
N ALA A 20 -20.32 -2.87 -1.02
CA ALA A 20 -21.79 -2.85 -1.07
C ALA A 20 -22.37 -1.89 -2.12
N VAL A 21 -21.60 -0.88 -2.55
CA VAL A 21 -21.99 0.00 -3.67
C VAL A 21 -22.15 -0.77 -4.99
N GLY A 22 -21.50 -1.93 -5.13
CA GLY A 22 -21.54 -2.72 -6.37
C GLY A 22 -20.75 -2.09 -7.52
N ASN A 23 -19.89 -1.10 -7.24
CA ASN A 23 -19.01 -0.50 -8.24
C ASN A 23 -17.79 -1.40 -8.48
N GLN A 24 -17.70 -1.96 -9.68
CA GLN A 24 -16.64 -2.90 -10.05
C GLN A 24 -15.24 -2.28 -10.00
N ASP A 25 -15.09 -1.02 -10.42
CA ASP A 25 -13.79 -0.33 -10.41
C ASP A 25 -13.29 -0.12 -8.98
N ALA A 26 -14.18 0.33 -8.08
CA ALA A 26 -13.86 0.50 -6.66
C ALA A 26 -13.46 -0.83 -6.01
N GLY A 27 -14.18 -1.92 -6.31
CA GLY A 27 -13.85 -3.26 -5.82
C GLY A 27 -12.49 -3.75 -6.36
N MET A 28 -12.19 -3.51 -7.63
CA MET A 28 -10.90 -3.89 -8.22
C MET A 28 -9.73 -3.11 -7.60
N VAL A 29 -9.91 -1.80 -7.38
CA VAL A 29 -8.91 -0.97 -6.69
C VAL A 29 -8.65 -1.51 -5.29
N LEU A 30 -9.71 -1.81 -4.52
CA LEU A 30 -9.59 -2.35 -3.17
C LEU A 30 -8.83 -3.68 -3.14
N ILE A 31 -9.07 -4.59 -4.10
CA ILE A 31 -8.35 -5.87 -4.19
C ILE A 31 -6.84 -5.65 -4.41
N TYR A 32 -6.47 -4.73 -5.30
CA TYR A 32 -5.05 -4.47 -5.57
C TYR A 32 -4.36 -3.72 -4.44
N ASP A 33 -5.08 -2.84 -3.76
CA ASP A 33 -4.60 -2.16 -2.55
C ASP A 33 -4.33 -3.18 -1.43
N GLN A 34 -5.26 -4.10 -1.16
CA GLN A 34 -5.06 -5.16 -0.16
C GLN A 34 -3.86 -6.05 -0.49
N LYS A 35 -3.66 -6.42 -1.76
CA LYS A 35 -2.48 -7.18 -2.19
C LYS A 35 -1.17 -6.42 -1.99
N LEU A 36 -1.20 -5.09 -2.10
CA LEU A 36 -0.06 -4.22 -1.84
C LEU A 36 0.22 -4.13 -0.32
N CYS A 37 -0.80 -3.81 0.48
CA CYS A 37 -0.69 -3.69 1.93
C CYS A 37 -0.27 -4.99 2.60
N ALA A 38 -0.89 -6.12 2.25
CA ALA A 38 -0.52 -7.42 2.82
C ALA A 38 0.96 -7.74 2.59
N PHE A 39 1.45 -7.55 1.36
CA PHE A 39 2.86 -7.79 1.03
C PHE A 39 3.79 -6.81 1.75
N ALA A 40 3.39 -5.55 1.91
CA ALA A 40 4.16 -4.56 2.67
C ALA A 40 4.27 -4.94 4.16
N HIS A 41 3.17 -5.41 4.76
CA HIS A 41 3.14 -5.92 6.14
C HIS A 41 3.98 -7.20 6.31
N GLU A 42 3.96 -8.11 5.34
CA GLU A 42 4.84 -9.30 5.33
C GLU A 42 6.32 -8.92 5.35
N ILE A 43 6.71 -7.92 4.55
CA ILE A 43 8.07 -7.37 4.54
C ILE A 43 8.39 -6.75 5.90
N GLY A 44 7.50 -5.92 6.45
CA GLY A 44 7.67 -5.31 7.78
C GLY A 44 7.89 -6.36 8.87
N ALA A 45 7.03 -7.38 8.91
CA ALA A 45 7.15 -8.48 9.87
C ALA A 45 8.45 -9.29 9.69
N ALA A 46 8.90 -9.51 8.45
CA ALA A 46 10.18 -10.16 8.17
C ALA A 46 11.37 -9.33 8.67
N LEU A 47 11.33 -8.01 8.47
CA LEU A 47 12.36 -7.08 8.96
C LEU A 47 12.42 -7.04 10.49
N GLU A 48 11.26 -6.97 11.17
CA GLU A 48 11.15 -7.02 12.64
C GLU A 48 11.76 -8.31 13.20
N LYS A 49 11.44 -9.45 12.58
CA LYS A 49 11.96 -10.77 12.95
C LYS A 49 13.40 -11.02 12.49
N LYS A 50 14.04 -10.03 11.86
CA LYS A 50 15.41 -10.13 11.29
C LYS A 50 15.57 -11.30 10.32
N ILE A 51 14.50 -11.69 9.64
CA ILE A 51 14.53 -12.71 8.59
C ILE A 51 15.34 -12.16 7.41
N THR A 52 16.24 -12.96 6.87
CA THR A 52 17.03 -12.58 5.70
C THR A 52 16.26 -12.91 4.43
N PHE A 53 16.14 -11.94 3.54
CA PHE A 53 15.50 -12.07 2.24
C PHE A 53 16.14 -11.08 1.25
N ASP A 54 15.84 -11.24 -0.03
CA ASP A 54 16.32 -10.33 -1.07
C ASP A 54 15.55 -9.00 -1.03
N TYR A 55 16.19 -7.95 -0.50
CA TYR A 55 15.62 -6.61 -0.39
C TYR A 55 15.34 -5.95 -1.75
N ILE A 56 16.15 -6.24 -2.77
CA ILE A 56 15.94 -5.68 -4.12
C ILE A 56 14.71 -6.32 -4.72
N PHE A 57 14.61 -7.65 -4.64
CA PHE A 57 13.43 -8.37 -5.10
C PHE A 57 12.16 -7.88 -4.39
N ALA A 58 12.19 -7.74 -3.06
CA ALA A 58 11.06 -7.24 -2.28
C ALA A 58 10.63 -5.83 -2.75
N ALA A 59 11.57 -4.90 -2.92
CA ALA A 59 11.29 -3.55 -3.41
C ALA A 59 10.75 -3.55 -4.85
N SER A 60 11.31 -4.38 -5.74
CA SER A 60 10.79 -4.53 -7.11
C SER A 60 9.33 -5.02 -7.12
N ARG A 61 8.98 -5.97 -6.24
CA ARG A 61 7.61 -6.49 -6.12
C ARG A 61 6.64 -5.46 -5.53
N LEU A 62 7.08 -4.61 -4.61
CA LEU A 62 6.30 -3.46 -4.13
C LEU A 62 6.05 -2.45 -5.26
N ILE A 63 7.09 -2.09 -6.02
CA ILE A 63 6.96 -1.16 -7.16
C ILE A 63 5.99 -1.72 -8.21
N GLU A 64 6.05 -3.01 -8.51
CA GLU A 64 5.14 -3.65 -9.45
C GLU A 64 3.69 -3.59 -8.98
N ARG A 65 3.43 -3.85 -7.70
CA ARG A 65 2.09 -3.75 -7.10
C ARG A 65 1.56 -2.32 -7.13
N ILE A 66 2.42 -1.34 -6.81
CA ILE A 66 2.08 0.08 -6.95
C ILE A 66 1.73 0.41 -8.41
N ASN A 67 2.49 -0.07 -9.39
CA ASN A 67 2.17 0.15 -10.81
C ASN A 67 0.81 -0.44 -11.19
N VAL A 68 0.51 -1.65 -10.71
CA VAL A 68 -0.78 -2.29 -10.96
C VAL A 68 -1.91 -1.49 -10.31
N LEU A 69 -1.77 -1.08 -9.05
CA LEU A 69 -2.76 -0.23 -8.36
C LEU A 69 -2.99 1.09 -9.11
N LEU A 70 -1.91 1.80 -9.46
CA LEU A 70 -1.97 3.05 -10.21
C LEU A 70 -2.60 2.89 -11.61
N SER A 71 -2.47 1.71 -12.23
CA SER A 71 -3.12 1.42 -13.53
C SER A 71 -4.65 1.28 -13.42
N LYS A 72 -5.16 1.05 -12.21
CA LYS A 72 -6.60 0.94 -11.92
C LYS A 72 -7.18 2.23 -11.34
N LEU A 73 -6.34 3.17 -10.93
CA LEU A 73 -6.77 4.45 -10.38
C LEU A 73 -6.87 5.51 -11.49
N PRO A 74 -8.08 6.04 -11.79
CA PRO A 74 -8.20 7.16 -12.70
C PRO A 74 -7.56 8.40 -12.07
N LYS A 75 -6.42 8.85 -12.63
CA LYS A 75 -5.58 9.91 -12.05
C LYS A 75 -6.35 11.18 -11.70
N GLU A 76 -7.25 11.59 -12.59
CA GLU A 76 -8.04 12.83 -12.46
C GLU A 76 -8.99 12.81 -11.26
N LYS A 77 -9.37 11.60 -10.80
CA LYS A 77 -10.25 11.42 -9.65
C LYS A 77 -9.49 11.14 -8.36
N PHE A 78 -8.21 10.78 -8.40
CA PHE A 78 -7.45 10.35 -7.23
C PHE A 78 -6.06 11.01 -7.16
N GLU A 79 -5.93 12.25 -7.66
CA GLU A 79 -4.65 12.92 -7.86
C GLU A 79 -3.74 12.90 -6.62
N THR A 80 -4.28 13.22 -5.44
CA THR A 80 -3.53 13.21 -4.17
C THR A 80 -3.00 11.81 -3.83
N VAL A 81 -3.85 10.78 -3.93
CA VAL A 81 -3.48 9.39 -3.62
C VAL A 81 -2.46 8.86 -4.63
N VAL A 82 -2.67 9.17 -5.91
CA VAL A 82 -1.72 8.85 -6.98
C VAL A 82 -0.36 9.49 -6.72
N GLY A 83 -0.33 10.76 -6.29
CA GLY A 83 0.90 11.45 -5.91
C GLY A 83 1.67 10.76 -4.79
N ILE A 84 0.96 10.30 -3.75
CA ILE A 84 1.56 9.57 -2.62
C ILE A 84 2.21 8.26 -3.11
N PHE A 85 1.48 7.43 -3.86
CA PHE A 85 2.02 6.17 -4.36
C PHE A 85 3.18 6.36 -5.35
N LEU A 86 3.15 7.42 -6.17
CA LEU A 86 4.26 7.77 -7.05
C LEU A 86 5.51 8.16 -6.24
N ASN A 87 5.35 8.91 -5.13
CA ASN A 87 6.45 9.27 -4.24
C ASN A 87 7.06 8.02 -3.58
N ILE A 88 6.24 7.14 -3.00
CA ILE A 88 6.68 5.87 -2.41
C ILE A 88 7.44 5.04 -3.44
N LYS A 89 6.91 4.91 -4.66
CA LYS A 89 7.56 4.18 -5.76
C LYS A 89 8.93 4.76 -6.10
N GLN A 90 9.03 6.09 -6.20
CA GLN A 90 10.30 6.74 -6.52
C GLN A 90 11.34 6.49 -5.42
N ARG A 91 10.94 6.62 -4.15
CA ARG A 91 11.81 6.36 -3.01
C ARG A 91 12.22 4.90 -2.89
N LEU A 92 11.34 3.93 -3.15
CA LEU A 92 11.71 2.51 -3.25
C LEU A 92 12.82 2.28 -4.29
N LYS A 93 12.74 2.98 -5.43
CA LYS A 93 13.75 2.88 -6.49
C LYS A 93 15.08 3.49 -6.06
N GLU A 94 15.06 4.69 -5.48
CA GLU A 94 16.28 5.42 -5.09
C GLU A 94 16.95 4.80 -3.85
N GLU A 95 16.17 4.52 -2.80
CA GLU A 95 16.69 4.16 -1.48
C GLU A 95 16.96 2.66 -1.34
N VAL A 96 16.24 1.80 -2.06
CA VAL A 96 16.38 0.34 -1.94
C VAL A 96 17.05 -0.28 -3.16
N ILE A 97 16.54 -0.02 -4.37
CA ILE A 97 17.12 -0.63 -5.58
C ILE A 97 18.49 -0.03 -5.89
N GLN A 98 18.60 1.30 -5.90
CA GLN A 98 19.83 2.03 -6.21
C GLN A 98 20.70 2.33 -4.98
N GLY A 99 20.12 2.25 -3.78
CA GLY A 99 20.81 2.54 -2.52
C GLY A 99 21.93 1.56 -2.18
N LYS A 100 22.82 1.99 -1.28
CA LYS A 100 23.90 1.14 -0.72
C LYS A 100 23.33 0.12 0.27
N THR A 101 23.93 -1.07 0.38
CA THR A 101 23.43 -2.20 1.19
C THR A 101 23.04 -1.82 2.63
N ALA A 102 23.84 -0.99 3.31
CA ALA A 102 23.56 -0.55 4.68
C ALA A 102 22.30 0.35 4.81
N GLN A 103 21.93 1.06 3.75
CA GLN A 103 20.77 1.96 3.71
C GLN A 103 19.49 1.22 3.28
N ARG A 104 19.60 0.19 2.43
CA ARG A 104 18.45 -0.57 1.89
C ARG A 104 17.53 -1.09 2.98
N LYS A 105 18.10 -1.71 4.01
CA LYS A 105 17.31 -2.29 5.12
C LYS A 105 16.58 -1.22 5.93
N LYS A 106 17.24 -0.08 6.18
CA LYS A 106 16.64 1.03 6.93
C LYS A 106 15.51 1.68 6.14
N ALA A 107 15.73 1.93 4.85
CA ALA A 107 14.72 2.47 3.94
C ALA A 107 13.52 1.51 3.82
N LEU A 108 13.77 0.21 3.63
CA LEU A 108 12.71 -0.78 3.49
C LEU A 108 11.83 -0.91 4.75
N ASN A 109 12.34 -0.53 5.92
CA ASN A 109 11.61 -0.61 7.18
C ASN A 109 10.54 0.47 7.34
N SER A 110 10.59 1.58 6.59
CA SER A 110 9.57 2.65 6.69
C SER A 110 8.41 2.45 5.71
N PHE A 111 8.66 1.83 4.55
CA PHE A 111 7.63 1.69 3.51
C PHE A 111 6.38 0.90 3.92
N PRO A 112 6.42 -0.12 4.79
CA PRO A 112 5.20 -0.81 5.22
C PRO A 112 4.14 0.13 5.80
N GLU A 113 4.55 0.98 6.73
CA GLU A 113 3.65 1.94 7.37
C GLU A 113 3.24 3.06 6.40
N GLU A 114 4.16 3.56 5.57
CA GLU A 114 3.82 4.57 4.57
C GLU A 114 2.80 4.07 3.53
N ILE A 115 2.92 2.81 3.11
CA ILE A 115 1.97 2.13 2.22
C ILE A 115 0.62 1.94 2.93
N HIS A 116 0.64 1.52 4.20
CA HIS A 116 -0.57 1.36 5.00
C HIS A 116 -1.35 2.68 5.12
N GLN A 117 -0.66 3.78 5.43
CA GLN A 117 -1.27 5.11 5.49
C GLN A 117 -1.78 5.60 4.13
N ALA A 118 -1.10 5.26 3.03
CA ALA A 118 -1.57 5.56 1.69
C ALA A 118 -2.85 4.77 1.33
N SER A 119 -2.95 3.52 1.78
CA SER A 119 -4.14 2.67 1.65
C SER A 119 -5.34 3.24 2.42
N HIS A 120 -5.14 3.73 3.65
CA HIS A 120 -6.18 4.45 4.40
C HIS A 120 -6.75 5.63 3.61
N LYS A 121 -5.86 6.49 3.09
CA LYS A 121 -6.28 7.64 2.28
C LYS A 121 -7.00 7.22 0.99
N LEU A 122 -6.58 6.12 0.38
CA LEU A 122 -7.25 5.56 -0.78
C LEU A 122 -8.67 5.10 -0.42
N CYS A 123 -8.83 4.34 0.65
CA CYS A 123 -10.13 3.85 1.10
C CYS A 123 -11.06 5.01 1.48
N ASP A 124 -10.56 6.05 2.15
CA ASP A 124 -11.33 7.26 2.43
C ASP A 124 -11.84 7.94 1.15
N GLU A 125 -11.00 8.04 0.12
CA GLU A 125 -11.40 8.63 -1.17
C GLU A 125 -12.39 7.75 -1.93
N LEU A 126 -12.28 6.41 -1.84
CA LEU A 126 -13.26 5.49 -2.40
C LEU A 126 -14.62 5.64 -1.68
N GLU A 127 -14.62 5.65 -0.35
CA GLU A 127 -15.85 5.80 0.44
C GLU A 127 -16.55 7.14 0.13
N LYS A 128 -15.83 8.27 0.16
CA LYS A 128 -16.38 9.60 -0.15
C LYS A 128 -17.00 9.71 -1.54
N ARG A 129 -16.50 8.95 -2.51
CA ARG A 129 -16.93 9.05 -3.92
C ARG A 129 -18.07 8.13 -4.24
N PHE A 130 -18.10 6.95 -3.64
CA PHE A 130 -18.99 5.87 -4.06
C PHE A 130 -20.04 5.50 -3.01
N CYS A 131 -19.82 5.77 -1.73
CA CYS A 131 -20.70 5.33 -0.63
C CYS A 131 -21.64 6.43 -0.10
N LYS A 132 -21.89 7.49 -0.86
CA LYS A 132 -22.81 8.58 -0.50
C LYS A 132 -24.27 8.22 -0.78
#